data_AF-A0A2V4BRJ6-F1
#
_entry.id   AF-A0A2V4BRJ6-F1
#
_cell.length_a   1.000
_cell.length_b   1.000
_cell.length_c   1.000
_cell.angle_alpha   90.00
_cell.angle_beta   90.00
_cell.angle_gamma   90.00
#
_symmetry.space_group_name_H-M   'P 1'
#
loop_
_entity.id
_entity.type
_entity.pdbx_description
1 polymer ?
#
loop_
_entity_poly.entity_id
_entity_poly.type
_entity_poly.pdbx_seq_one_letter_code
_entity_poly.pdbx_strand_id
1 'polypeptide(L)'
;MEENENKDSNVNATIHAVTGLVAAIPVYQDTIQPAAKQIGNTLETVTRAVNIVLFPIRGLVWGYEQIENYVTNSVSEKLKNVPEENIVTPPPSIAGPAFEALRFSGEDVDLRELYTNLLASAMDNSTQHLVHPGYVEILKNLCSDEAKLLQIFIEKSIYPLINIVQIIPESSGEIIVMNNFSHFKNLMDFKRPDLIPSYLDNICRLGLTEIPEDSYLSAPKTYDDLENDELILIAKDAIEAKGMTMKISKKVIRITNYGKLFINNVVKERK
;
A
#
# COMPACT_ATOMS: atom_id res chain seq x y z
N MET A 1 6.94 -53.80 24.52
CA MET A 1 6.14 -52.60 24.84
C MET A 1 7.10 -51.61 25.45
N GLU A 2 7.79 -50.84 24.61
CA GLU A 2 8.63 -49.70 25.00
C GLU A 2 8.16 -48.52 24.15
N GLU A 3 7.13 -47.82 24.65
CA GLU A 3 6.72 -46.51 24.14
C GLU A 3 6.09 -45.80 25.35
N ASN A 4 6.87 -45.01 26.10
CA ASN A 4 6.32 -43.90 26.89
C ASN A 4 7.34 -42.94 27.54
N GLU A 5 8.65 -43.07 27.31
CA GLU A 5 9.62 -42.10 27.88
C GLU A 5 9.98 -40.92 26.96
N ASN A 6 9.49 -40.89 25.72
CA ASN A 6 9.94 -39.90 24.71
C ASN A 6 8.99 -38.71 24.47
N LYS A 7 7.85 -38.63 25.18
CA LYS A 7 6.89 -37.52 25.03
C LYS A 7 7.17 -36.35 25.99
N ASP A 8 7.60 -36.62 27.22
CA ASP A 8 7.83 -35.57 28.21
C ASP A 8 9.08 -34.71 27.92
N SER A 9 10.12 -35.29 27.30
CA SER A 9 11.31 -34.52 26.91
C SER A 9 11.01 -33.51 25.80
N ASN A 10 10.13 -33.88 24.87
CA ASN A 10 9.83 -33.09 23.67
C ASN A 10 8.88 -31.92 23.98
N VAL A 11 7.92 -32.14 24.89
CA VAL A 11 7.04 -31.07 25.39
C VAL A 11 7.85 -30.05 26.21
N ASN A 12 8.74 -30.51 27.09
CA ASN A 12 9.59 -29.61 27.88
C ASN A 12 10.57 -28.83 27.00
N ALA A 13 11.19 -29.46 26.00
CA ALA A 13 12.06 -28.77 25.04
C ALA A 13 11.28 -27.71 24.24
N THR A 14 10.05 -28.01 23.84
CA THR A 14 9.17 -27.06 23.11
C THR A 14 8.74 -25.90 24.00
N ILE A 15 8.38 -26.16 25.26
CA ILE A 15 8.04 -25.12 26.25
C ILE A 15 9.25 -24.23 26.52
N HIS A 16 10.43 -24.80 26.70
CA HIS A 16 11.66 -24.02 26.91
C HIS A 16 12.06 -23.20 25.68
N ALA A 17 11.89 -23.73 24.46
CA ALA A 17 12.13 -22.99 23.23
C ALA A 17 11.16 -21.82 23.06
N VAL A 18 9.87 -22.04 23.36
CA VAL A 18 8.85 -20.98 23.32
C VAL A 18 9.08 -19.95 24.43
N THR A 19 9.45 -20.38 25.64
CA THR A 19 9.77 -19.47 26.76
C THR A 19 11.04 -18.67 26.47
N GLY A 20 12.04 -19.28 25.82
CA GLY A 20 13.26 -18.60 25.37
C GLY A 20 12.99 -17.57 24.27
N LEU A 21 12.08 -17.88 23.33
CA LEU A 21 11.62 -16.92 22.32
C LEU A 21 10.83 -15.76 22.93
N VAL A 22 9.97 -16.02 23.92
CA VAL A 22 9.22 -14.98 24.65
C VAL A 22 10.15 -14.12 25.52
N ALA A 23 11.21 -14.70 26.09
CA ALA A 23 12.23 -13.97 26.84
C ALA A 23 13.19 -13.14 25.95
N ALA A 24 13.36 -13.53 24.67
CA ALA A 24 14.14 -12.79 23.69
C ALA A 24 13.38 -11.60 23.07
N ILE A 25 12.07 -11.49 23.33
CA ILE A 25 11.31 -10.27 23.07
C ILE A 25 11.52 -9.38 24.31
N PRO A 26 12.27 -8.26 24.21
CA PRO A 26 12.38 -7.35 25.33
C PRO A 26 10.99 -6.79 25.63
N VAL A 27 10.34 -7.32 26.67
CA VAL A 27 9.17 -6.72 27.29
C VAL A 27 9.65 -5.40 27.90
N TYR A 28 9.46 -4.32 27.17
CA TYR A 28 9.66 -2.96 27.66
C TYR A 28 8.69 -2.74 28.81
N GLN A 29 9.20 -2.83 30.04
CA GLN A 29 8.55 -2.20 31.18
C GLN A 29 9.05 -0.76 31.26
N ASP A 30 8.11 0.15 31.05
CA ASP A 30 8.10 1.57 31.38
C ASP A 30 9.41 2.15 31.93
N THR A 31 10.17 2.79 31.03
CA THR A 31 11.07 3.89 31.40
C THR A 31 10.76 5.09 30.52
N ILE A 32 9.60 5.70 30.79
CA ILE A 32 9.35 7.08 30.39
C ILE A 32 10.27 7.95 31.26
N GLN A 33 11.44 8.30 30.76
CA GLN A 33 12.21 9.41 31.35
C GLN A 33 11.55 10.73 30.92
N PRO A 34 11.21 11.64 31.86
CA PRO A 34 10.55 12.89 31.52
C PRO A 34 11.61 13.93 31.14
N ALA A 35 12.06 13.92 29.88
CA ALA A 35 12.81 15.04 29.32
C ALA A 35 11.84 16.02 28.65
N ALA A 36 11.02 16.70 29.45
CA ALA A 36 10.17 17.77 28.95
C ALA A 36 10.97 19.05 28.66
N LYS A 37 10.67 19.63 27.48
CA LYS A 37 11.00 20.98 26.97
C LYS A 37 12.27 21.11 26.14
N GLN A 38 12.11 20.93 24.83
CA GLN A 38 12.61 21.90 23.86
C GLN A 38 11.62 22.01 22.68
N ILE A 39 11.02 23.20 22.55
CA ILE A 39 10.22 23.58 21.39
C ILE A 39 11.20 23.70 20.22
N GLY A 40 11.41 22.60 19.52
CA GLY A 40 12.31 22.49 18.38
C GLY A 40 12.93 21.11 18.30
N ASN A 41 12.24 20.15 17.70
CA ASN A 41 12.86 18.90 17.28
C ASN A 41 13.80 19.21 16.12
N THR A 42 15.10 19.30 16.39
CA THR A 42 16.07 19.40 15.31
C THR A 42 16.12 18.07 14.57
N LEU A 43 16.43 18.10 13.28
CA LEU A 43 16.61 16.88 12.49
C LEU A 43 17.64 15.94 13.13
N GLU A 44 18.69 16.48 13.77
CA GLU A 44 19.70 15.70 14.48
C GLU A 44 19.10 14.93 15.67
N THR A 45 18.26 15.59 16.48
CA THR A 45 17.57 14.96 17.61
C THR A 45 16.66 13.83 17.12
N VAL A 46 15.87 14.08 16.07
CA VAL A 46 14.97 13.07 15.49
C VAL A 46 15.76 11.90 14.90
N THR A 47 16.86 12.18 14.19
CA THR A 47 17.74 11.15 13.63
C THR A 47 18.33 10.26 14.73
N ARG A 48 18.72 10.86 15.86
CA ARG A 48 19.21 10.12 17.03
C ARG A 48 18.12 9.24 17.64
N ALA A 49 16.91 9.77 17.82
CA ALA A 49 15.77 9.00 18.32
C ALA A 49 15.44 7.82 17.41
N VAL A 50 15.33 8.05 16.09
CA VAL A 50 15.11 7.02 15.07
C VAL A 50 16.18 5.92 15.15
N ASN A 51 17.46 6.29 15.26
CA ASN A 51 18.55 5.33 15.36
C ASN A 51 18.41 4.44 16.63
N ILE A 52 18.12 5.06 17.78
CA ILE A 52 17.94 4.36 19.06
C ILE A 52 16.78 3.35 18.97
N VAL A 53 15.61 3.78 18.49
CA VAL A 53 14.43 2.90 18.44
C VAL A 53 14.56 1.80 17.38
N LEU A 54 15.41 1.98 16.36
CA LEU A 54 15.68 0.94 15.37
C LEU A 54 16.72 -0.08 15.83
N PHE A 55 17.49 0.18 16.90
CA PHE A 55 18.55 -0.71 17.39
C PHE A 55 18.09 -2.17 17.57
N PRO A 56 16.93 -2.47 18.19
CA PRO A 56 16.45 -3.84 18.33
C PRO A 56 16.17 -4.53 16.99
N ILE A 57 15.76 -3.78 15.97
CA ILE A 57 15.40 -4.34 14.66
C ILE A 57 16.64 -4.66 13.81
N ARG A 58 17.75 -3.94 14.01
CA ARG A 58 19.00 -4.16 13.27
C ARG A 58 19.49 -5.60 13.36
N GLY A 59 19.41 -6.21 14.55
CA GLY A 59 19.81 -7.59 14.78
C GLY A 59 18.89 -8.64 14.15
N LEU A 60 17.68 -8.25 13.74
CA LEU A 60 16.68 -9.15 13.16
C LEU A 60 16.74 -9.21 11.63
N VAL A 61 17.33 -8.19 10.99
CA VAL A 61 17.29 -8.05 9.53
C VAL A 61 18.67 -8.24 8.92
N TRP A 62 18.80 -9.32 8.15
CA TRP A 62 20.05 -9.63 7.46
C TRP A 62 20.41 -8.55 6.42
N GLY A 63 21.59 -7.96 6.56
CA GLY A 63 22.11 -6.95 5.63
C GLY A 63 21.48 -5.57 5.78
N TYR A 64 20.87 -5.27 6.93
CA TYR A 64 20.30 -3.95 7.25
C TYR A 64 21.26 -2.79 6.97
N GLU A 65 22.56 -2.98 7.20
CA GLU A 65 23.63 -2.00 6.94
C GLU A 65 23.59 -1.39 5.53
N GLN A 66 23.09 -2.14 4.53
CA GLN A 66 22.99 -1.67 3.13
C GLN A 66 21.92 -0.59 2.94
N ILE A 67 20.87 -0.61 3.76
CA ILE A 67 19.72 0.31 3.66
C ILE A 67 19.64 1.28 4.84
N GLU A 68 20.45 1.07 5.88
CA GLU A 68 20.41 1.81 7.14
C GLU A 68 20.46 3.33 6.94
N ASN A 69 21.41 3.82 6.14
CA ASN A 69 21.57 5.25 5.92
C ASN A 69 20.34 5.84 5.22
N TYR A 70 19.82 5.14 4.20
CA TYR A 70 18.64 5.59 3.48
C TYR A 70 17.42 5.63 4.40
N VAL A 71 17.16 4.52 5.09
CA VAL A 71 16.02 4.38 6.02
C VAL A 71 16.10 5.43 7.10
N THR A 72 17.23 5.53 7.78
CA THR A 72 17.40 6.44 8.92
C THR A 72 17.16 7.89 8.48
N ASN A 73 17.77 8.33 7.38
CA ASN A 73 17.60 9.70 6.91
C ASN A 73 16.17 9.97 6.43
N SER A 74 15.61 9.07 5.61
CA SER A 74 14.29 9.28 5.00
C SER A 74 13.16 9.21 6.03
N VAL A 75 13.23 8.26 6.96
CA VAL A 75 12.26 8.16 8.05
C VAL A 75 12.40 9.35 9.02
N SER A 76 13.62 9.79 9.32
CA SER A 76 13.83 10.97 10.19
C SER A 76 13.24 12.24 9.58
N GLU A 77 13.36 12.42 8.27
CA GLU A 77 12.71 13.54 7.57
C GLU A 77 11.18 13.49 7.69
N LYS A 78 10.57 12.30 7.60
CA LYS A 78 9.12 12.12 7.78
C LYS A 78 8.66 12.31 9.22
N LEU A 79 9.56 12.12 10.20
CA LEU A 79 9.27 12.25 11.63
C LEU A 79 9.73 13.59 12.21
N LYS A 80 10.27 14.52 11.41
CA LYS A 80 10.84 15.79 11.91
C LYS A 80 9.87 16.63 12.75
N ASN A 81 8.57 16.53 12.48
CA ASN A 81 7.51 17.25 13.19
C ASN A 81 6.84 16.41 14.30
N VAL A 82 7.26 15.15 14.49
CA VAL A 82 6.73 14.26 15.52
C VAL A 82 7.53 14.49 16.81
N PRO A 83 6.88 14.72 17.98
CA PRO A 83 7.56 14.82 19.27
C PRO A 83 8.46 13.60 19.53
N GLU A 84 9.66 13.81 20.08
CA GLU A 84 10.64 12.72 20.31
C GLU A 84 10.05 11.61 21.18
N GLU A 85 9.29 11.99 22.22
CA GLU A 85 8.53 11.08 23.09
C GLU A 85 7.48 10.22 22.39
N ASN A 86 7.04 10.60 21.18
CA ASN A 86 6.13 9.83 20.36
C ASN A 86 6.85 8.95 19.33
N ILE A 87 8.18 9.07 19.18
CA ILE A 87 8.97 8.20 18.30
C ILE A 87 9.28 6.92 19.06
N VAL A 88 8.70 5.81 18.61
CA VAL A 88 8.75 4.50 19.26
C VAL A 88 9.30 3.44 18.32
N THR A 89 9.75 2.32 18.90
CA THR A 89 10.17 1.15 18.13
C THR A 89 8.99 0.62 17.31
N PRO A 90 9.14 0.45 15.99
CA PRO A 90 8.06 -0.08 15.17
C PRO A 90 7.85 -1.57 15.46
N PRO A 91 6.63 -2.12 15.27
CA PRO A 91 6.37 -3.53 15.48
C PRO A 91 7.26 -4.40 14.57
N PRO A 92 7.93 -5.45 15.08
CA PRO A 92 8.80 -6.31 14.26
C PRO A 92 8.08 -6.95 13.06
N SER A 93 6.79 -7.24 13.20
CA SER A 93 5.93 -7.78 12.14
C SER A 93 5.75 -6.83 10.94
N ILE A 94 6.05 -5.55 11.11
CA ILE A 94 6.05 -4.54 10.05
C ILE A 94 7.49 -4.23 9.63
N ALA A 95 8.33 -3.90 10.61
CA ALA A 95 9.68 -3.39 10.36
C ALA A 95 10.58 -4.42 9.68
N GLY A 96 10.58 -5.68 10.14
CA GLY A 96 11.40 -6.74 9.55
C GLY A 96 11.08 -6.95 8.08
N PRO A 97 9.83 -7.31 7.73
CA PRO A 97 9.43 -7.50 6.33
C PRO A 97 9.60 -6.26 5.45
N ALA A 98 9.41 -5.05 6.00
CA ALA A 98 9.60 -3.81 5.24
C ALA A 98 11.08 -3.57 4.91
N PHE A 99 11.99 -3.78 5.86
CA PHE A 99 13.42 -3.66 5.62
C PHE A 99 13.95 -4.71 4.65
N GLU A 100 13.48 -5.96 4.76
CA GLU A 100 13.81 -7.01 3.78
C GLU A 100 13.36 -6.63 2.37
N ALA A 101 12.13 -6.11 2.23
CA ALA A 101 11.61 -5.70 0.93
C ALA A 101 12.35 -4.48 0.36
N LEU A 102 12.67 -3.49 1.19
CA LEU A 102 13.45 -2.30 0.81
C LEU A 102 14.83 -2.65 0.25
N ARG A 103 15.44 -3.74 0.74
CA ARG A 103 16.74 -4.21 0.22
C ARG A 103 16.67 -4.56 -1.27
N PHE A 104 15.53 -5.06 -1.75
CA PHE A 104 15.36 -5.47 -3.14
C PHE A 104 14.63 -4.46 -4.02
N SER A 105 13.78 -3.62 -3.41
CA SER A 105 12.96 -2.62 -4.10
C SER A 105 13.51 -1.20 -3.98
N GLY A 106 14.64 -1.01 -3.30
CA GLY A 106 15.20 0.32 -2.97
C GLY A 106 15.65 1.17 -4.16
N GLU A 107 15.66 0.65 -5.39
CA GLU A 107 15.89 1.45 -6.60
C GLU A 107 14.60 2.09 -7.13
N ASP A 108 13.44 1.50 -6.84
CA ASP A 108 12.15 2.04 -7.24
C ASP A 108 11.75 3.18 -6.28
N VAL A 109 11.93 4.42 -6.75
CA VAL A 109 11.68 5.62 -5.94
C VAL A 109 10.24 5.69 -5.43
N ASP A 110 9.26 5.27 -6.24
CA ASP A 110 7.84 5.34 -5.87
C ASP A 110 7.53 4.34 -4.74
N LEU A 111 7.99 3.09 -4.86
CA LEU A 111 7.78 2.07 -3.81
C LEU A 111 8.57 2.37 -2.54
N ARG A 112 9.81 2.85 -2.69
CA ARG A 112 10.67 3.20 -1.58
C ARG A 112 10.09 4.31 -0.70
N GLU A 113 9.43 5.28 -1.33
CA GLU A 113 8.70 6.33 -0.62
C GLU A 113 7.55 5.74 0.21
N LEU A 114 6.76 4.82 -0.37
CA LEU A 114 5.66 4.15 0.35
C LEU A 114 6.15 3.33 1.54
N TYR A 115 7.25 2.58 1.39
CA TYR A 115 7.87 1.85 2.50
C TYR A 115 8.36 2.79 3.60
N THR A 116 8.93 3.94 3.23
CA THR A 116 9.39 4.96 4.19
C THR A 116 8.21 5.53 4.97
N ASN A 117 7.10 5.85 4.30
CA ASN A 117 5.87 6.33 4.94
C ASN A 117 5.27 5.28 5.89
N LEU A 118 5.25 4.00 5.48
CA LEU A 118 4.80 2.89 6.31
C LEU A 118 5.63 2.79 7.60
N LEU A 119 6.96 2.83 7.48
CA LEU A 119 7.88 2.77 8.61
C LEU A 119 7.70 3.98 9.54
N ALA A 120 7.64 5.19 8.99
CA ALA A 120 7.39 6.40 9.78
C ALA A 120 6.06 6.30 10.54
N SER A 121 4.99 5.82 9.89
CA SER A 121 3.70 5.60 10.54
C SER A 121 3.74 4.54 11.64
N ALA A 122 4.55 3.50 11.47
CA ALA A 122 4.74 2.47 12.48
C ALA A 122 5.63 2.92 13.65
N MET A 123 6.44 3.97 13.45
CA MET A 123 7.35 4.54 14.45
C MET A 123 6.75 5.73 15.22
N ASP A 124 5.61 6.24 14.79
CA ASP A 124 4.90 7.32 15.48
C ASP A 124 3.77 6.73 16.33
N ASN A 125 3.87 6.87 17.65
CA ASN A 125 2.91 6.35 18.64
C ASN A 125 1.46 6.80 18.36
N SER A 126 1.28 8.01 17.79
CA SER A 126 -0.04 8.54 17.47
C SER A 126 -0.71 7.84 16.28
N THR A 127 0.07 7.16 15.44
CA THR A 127 -0.43 6.50 14.22
C THR A 127 -0.14 5.01 14.14
N GLN A 128 0.72 4.46 15.01
CA GLN A 128 1.15 3.06 14.98
C GLN A 128 -0.04 2.09 14.99
N HIS A 129 -1.09 2.42 15.75
CA HIS A 129 -2.32 1.63 15.85
C HIS A 129 -3.16 1.60 14.56
N LEU A 130 -2.90 2.50 13.60
CA LEU A 130 -3.56 2.54 12.28
C LEU A 130 -2.79 1.73 11.22
N VAL A 131 -1.59 1.27 11.54
CA VAL A 131 -0.76 0.50 10.60
C VAL A 131 -1.09 -0.98 10.70
N HIS A 132 -1.51 -1.57 9.58
CA HIS A 132 -1.83 -2.99 9.51
C HIS A 132 -0.61 -3.81 9.06
N PRO A 133 -0.30 -4.96 9.67
CA PRO A 133 0.82 -5.81 9.26
C PRO A 133 0.78 -6.22 7.78
N GLY A 134 -0.43 -6.42 7.24
CA GLY A 134 -0.64 -6.74 5.82
C GLY A 134 -0.25 -5.64 4.83
N TYR A 135 0.03 -4.41 5.28
CA TYR A 135 0.46 -3.33 4.38
C TYR A 135 1.79 -3.61 3.72
N VAL A 136 2.70 -4.32 4.39
CA VAL A 136 3.98 -4.72 3.76
C VAL A 136 3.73 -5.68 2.59
N GLU A 137 2.80 -6.62 2.75
CA GLU A 137 2.45 -7.58 1.68
C GLU A 137 1.76 -6.89 0.51
N ILE A 138 0.95 -5.86 0.77
CA ILE A 138 0.41 -5.00 -0.29
C ILE A 138 1.54 -4.35 -1.06
N LEU A 139 2.49 -3.68 -0.38
CA LEU A 139 3.60 -3.01 -1.04
C LEU A 139 4.46 -3.97 -1.88
N LYS A 140 4.71 -5.19 -1.40
CA LYS A 140 5.42 -6.24 -2.16
C LYS A 140 4.69 -6.65 -3.45
N ASN A 141 3.39 -6.41 -3.55
CA ASN A 141 2.53 -6.75 -4.68
C ASN A 141 2.19 -5.55 -5.57
N LEU A 142 2.87 -4.40 -5.39
CA LEU A 142 2.71 -3.21 -6.22
C LEU A 142 3.92 -3.00 -7.14
N CYS A 143 3.68 -2.38 -8.29
CA CYS A 143 4.71 -1.74 -9.11
C CYS A 143 4.66 -0.20 -8.99
N SER A 144 5.66 0.52 -9.52
CA SER A 144 5.73 1.99 -9.43
C SER A 144 4.50 2.68 -10.02
N ASP A 145 3.97 2.19 -11.14
CA ASP A 145 2.77 2.77 -11.78
C ASP A 145 1.51 2.57 -10.91
N GLU A 146 1.39 1.45 -10.21
CA GLU A 146 0.28 1.23 -9.26
C GLU A 146 0.42 2.10 -8.01
N ALA A 147 1.65 2.35 -7.54
CA ALA A 147 1.91 3.32 -6.47
C ALA A 147 1.43 4.73 -6.88
N LYS A 148 1.72 5.16 -8.11
CA LYS A 148 1.21 6.43 -8.66
C LYS A 148 -0.29 6.45 -8.81
N LEU A 149 -0.90 5.34 -9.25
CA LEU A 149 -2.35 5.20 -9.33
C LEU A 149 -3.00 5.42 -7.96
N LEU A 150 -2.42 4.88 -6.89
CA LEU A 150 -2.92 5.08 -5.53
C LEU A 150 -2.81 6.54 -5.05
N GLN A 151 -1.85 7.32 -5.53
CA GLN A 151 -1.74 8.74 -5.20
C GLN A 151 -2.92 9.56 -5.74
N ILE A 152 -3.50 9.18 -6.88
CA ILE A 152 -4.70 9.82 -7.45
C ILE A 152 -5.89 9.75 -6.48
N PHE A 153 -5.91 8.73 -5.63
CA PHE A 153 -6.97 8.49 -4.66
C PHE A 153 -6.82 9.29 -3.35
N ILE A 154 -5.76 10.10 -3.19
CA ILE A 154 -5.60 11.02 -2.05
C ILE A 154 -6.64 12.13 -2.11
N GLU A 155 -6.86 12.72 -3.29
CA GLU A 155 -7.73 13.88 -3.48
C GLU A 155 -9.21 13.51 -3.65
N LYS A 156 -9.49 12.37 -4.29
CA LYS A 156 -10.85 11.88 -4.50
C LYS A 156 -10.94 10.39 -4.23
N SER A 157 -12.00 9.97 -3.55
CA SER A 157 -12.20 8.57 -3.20
C SER A 157 -12.93 7.74 -4.26
N ILE A 158 -13.35 8.36 -5.36
CA ILE A 158 -14.25 7.76 -6.35
C ILE A 158 -14.00 8.34 -7.75
N TYR A 159 -14.01 7.49 -8.77
CA TYR A 159 -13.78 7.88 -10.17
C TYR A 159 -14.69 7.10 -11.13
N PRO A 160 -15.16 7.73 -12.22
CA PRO A 160 -15.93 7.04 -13.25
C PRO A 160 -15.04 6.11 -14.08
N LEU A 161 -15.59 4.95 -14.42
CA LEU A 161 -15.01 4.00 -15.38
C LEU A 161 -16.06 3.66 -16.44
N ILE A 162 -15.64 3.29 -17.65
CA ILE A 162 -16.54 2.71 -18.64
C ILE A 162 -15.99 1.40 -19.19
N ASN A 163 -16.90 0.51 -19.57
CA ASN A 163 -16.61 -0.64 -20.41
C ASN A 163 -17.20 -0.41 -21.79
N ILE A 164 -16.48 -0.83 -22.82
CA ILE A 164 -16.96 -0.91 -24.19
C ILE A 164 -17.35 -2.35 -24.47
N VAL A 165 -18.64 -2.57 -24.71
CA VAL A 165 -19.24 -3.87 -24.96
C VAL A 165 -19.70 -3.91 -26.42
N GLN A 166 -19.27 -4.92 -27.15
CA GLN A 166 -19.83 -5.23 -28.48
C GLN A 166 -20.96 -6.24 -28.33
N ILE A 167 -22.05 -5.99 -29.04
CA ILE A 167 -23.23 -6.85 -29.13
C ILE A 167 -23.28 -7.42 -30.54
N ILE A 168 -23.26 -8.76 -30.64
CA ILE A 168 -23.32 -9.47 -31.91
C ILE A 168 -24.79 -9.63 -32.29
N PRO A 169 -25.25 -9.09 -33.44
CA PRO A 169 -26.62 -9.27 -33.91
C PRO A 169 -26.97 -10.76 -34.00
N GLU A 170 -28.22 -11.11 -33.70
CA GLU A 170 -28.75 -12.49 -33.75
C GLU A 170 -28.23 -13.46 -32.67
N SER A 171 -27.31 -13.02 -31.81
CA SER A 171 -26.91 -13.76 -30.61
C SER A 171 -27.23 -12.95 -29.35
N SER A 172 -27.44 -13.63 -28.22
CA SER A 172 -27.46 -12.98 -26.90
C SER A 172 -26.04 -12.76 -26.33
N GLY A 173 -25.01 -12.85 -27.17
CA GLY A 173 -23.61 -12.75 -26.77
C GLY A 173 -23.15 -11.30 -26.64
N GLU A 174 -22.60 -10.96 -25.49
CA GLU A 174 -21.88 -9.71 -25.25
C GLU A 174 -20.39 -10.01 -25.08
N ILE A 175 -19.52 -9.18 -25.68
CA ILE A 175 -18.07 -9.28 -25.49
C ILE A 175 -17.54 -7.91 -25.04
N ILE A 176 -16.78 -7.90 -23.95
CA ILE A 176 -16.09 -6.69 -23.49
C ILE A 176 -14.84 -6.50 -24.36
N VAL A 177 -14.80 -5.41 -25.12
CA VAL A 177 -13.68 -5.03 -25.99
C VAL A 177 -12.68 -4.16 -25.24
N MET A 178 -13.19 -3.33 -24.32
CA MET A 178 -12.37 -2.48 -23.46
C MET A 178 -12.97 -2.51 -22.05
N ASN A 179 -12.14 -2.84 -21.06
CA ASN A 179 -12.55 -2.94 -19.65
C ASN A 179 -11.92 -1.82 -18.83
N ASN A 180 -12.67 -1.25 -17.89
CA ASN A 180 -12.21 -0.27 -16.92
C ASN A 180 -11.53 0.96 -17.55
N PHE A 181 -12.03 1.45 -18.68
CA PHE A 181 -11.48 2.63 -19.34
C PHE A 181 -11.70 3.88 -18.48
N SER A 182 -10.67 4.72 -18.43
CA SER A 182 -10.65 5.97 -17.66
C SER A 182 -9.56 6.91 -18.18
N HIS A 183 -9.57 8.14 -17.68
CA HIS A 183 -8.54 9.14 -17.95
C HIS A 183 -7.44 9.21 -16.88
N PHE A 184 -7.22 8.15 -16.10
CA PHE A 184 -6.15 8.14 -15.09
C PHE A 184 -4.78 8.50 -15.68
N LYS A 185 -4.50 8.09 -16.93
CA LYS A 185 -3.27 8.44 -17.68
C LYS A 185 -3.00 9.96 -17.79
N ASN A 186 -4.02 10.80 -17.63
CA ASN A 186 -3.91 12.26 -17.71
C ASN A 186 -3.60 12.91 -16.34
N LEU A 187 -3.68 12.15 -15.24
CA LEU A 187 -3.55 12.66 -13.88
C LEU A 187 -2.15 12.45 -13.28
N MET A 188 -1.41 11.45 -13.78
CA MET A 188 -0.06 11.12 -13.35
C MET A 188 0.75 10.61 -14.55
N ASP A 189 2.08 10.67 -14.43
CA ASP A 189 3.00 10.14 -15.44
C ASP A 189 3.22 8.63 -15.24
N PHE A 190 2.48 7.81 -15.99
CA PHE A 190 2.60 6.35 -15.99
C PHE A 190 3.62 5.88 -17.04
N LYS A 191 4.51 4.95 -16.67
CA LYS A 191 5.44 4.33 -17.64
C LYS A 191 4.69 3.47 -18.67
N ARG A 192 3.61 2.82 -18.26
CA ARG A 192 2.76 1.95 -19.09
C ARG A 192 1.27 2.26 -18.91
N PRO A 193 0.77 3.38 -19.47
CA PRO A 193 -0.64 3.75 -19.37
C PRO A 193 -1.61 2.70 -19.95
N ASP A 194 -1.14 1.89 -20.89
CA ASP A 194 -1.91 0.80 -21.50
C ASP A 194 -2.26 -0.33 -20.51
N LEU A 195 -1.52 -0.43 -19.39
CA LEU A 195 -1.74 -1.44 -18.35
C LEU A 195 -2.64 -0.95 -17.22
N ILE A 196 -3.17 0.28 -17.27
CA ILE A 196 -4.07 0.84 -16.25
C ILE A 196 -5.23 -0.10 -15.89
N PRO A 197 -5.94 -0.75 -16.84
CA PRO A 197 -6.99 -1.71 -16.48
C PRO A 197 -6.49 -2.84 -15.58
N SER A 198 -5.30 -3.39 -15.86
CA SER A 198 -4.68 -4.45 -15.04
C SER A 198 -4.22 -3.93 -13.67
N TYR A 199 -3.73 -2.68 -13.61
CA TYR A 199 -3.40 -2.02 -12.36
C TYR A 199 -4.63 -1.84 -11.47
N LEU A 200 -5.77 -1.46 -12.05
CA LEU A 200 -7.06 -1.36 -11.35
C LEU A 200 -7.49 -2.73 -10.81
N ASP A 201 -7.34 -3.79 -11.60
CA ASP A 201 -7.64 -5.16 -11.16
C ASP A 201 -6.76 -5.56 -9.97
N ASN A 202 -5.46 -5.22 -10.00
CA ASN A 202 -4.54 -5.51 -8.89
C ASN A 202 -4.92 -4.75 -7.61
N ILE A 203 -5.12 -3.43 -7.67
CA ILE A 203 -5.48 -2.65 -6.46
C ILE A 203 -6.88 -3.01 -5.94
N CYS A 204 -7.76 -3.57 -6.78
CA CYS A 204 -9.00 -4.22 -6.35
C CYS A 204 -8.73 -5.55 -5.66
N ARG A 205 -7.88 -6.42 -6.23
CA ARG A 205 -7.45 -7.70 -5.62
C ARG A 205 -6.81 -7.50 -4.25
N LEU A 206 -6.05 -6.43 -4.08
CA LEU A 206 -5.42 -6.05 -2.81
C LEU A 206 -6.41 -5.45 -1.79
N GLY A 207 -7.68 -5.27 -2.20
CA GLY A 207 -8.74 -4.75 -1.35
C GLY A 207 -8.61 -3.26 -1.02
N LEU A 208 -7.76 -2.51 -1.74
CA LEU A 208 -7.60 -1.06 -1.55
C LEU A 208 -8.73 -0.28 -2.20
N THR A 209 -9.20 -0.79 -3.33
CA THR A 209 -10.34 -0.24 -4.08
C THR A 209 -11.31 -1.35 -4.42
N GLU A 210 -12.49 -0.98 -4.90
CA GLU A 210 -13.47 -1.90 -5.44
C GLU A 210 -14.19 -1.26 -6.63
N ILE A 211 -14.61 -2.10 -7.56
CA ILE A 211 -15.46 -1.75 -8.69
C ILE A 211 -16.75 -2.55 -8.50
N PRO A 212 -17.76 -1.99 -7.80
CA PRO A 212 -18.98 -2.72 -7.51
C PRO A 212 -19.76 -3.01 -8.80
N GLU A 213 -20.35 -4.20 -8.87
CA GLU A 213 -21.26 -4.56 -9.97
C GLU A 213 -22.49 -3.63 -9.98
N ASP A 214 -23.00 -3.37 -11.18
CA ASP A 214 -24.21 -2.56 -11.43
C ASP A 214 -24.23 -1.17 -10.77
N SER A 215 -23.05 -0.62 -10.46
CA SER A 215 -22.91 0.66 -9.78
C SER A 215 -22.24 1.70 -10.69
N TYR A 216 -22.79 2.91 -10.71
CA TYR A 216 -22.29 4.03 -11.48
C TYR A 216 -22.60 5.36 -10.79
N LEU A 217 -21.93 6.43 -11.22
CA LEU A 217 -22.17 7.79 -10.74
C LEU A 217 -23.37 8.41 -11.47
N SER A 218 -24.38 8.89 -10.74
CA SER A 218 -25.61 9.42 -11.35
C SER A 218 -25.56 10.91 -11.69
N ALA A 219 -24.51 11.62 -11.28
CA ALA A 219 -24.40 13.05 -11.53
C ALA A 219 -24.36 13.33 -13.06
N PRO A 220 -25.08 14.36 -13.54
CA PRO A 220 -25.08 14.70 -14.96
C PRO A 220 -23.67 14.96 -15.48
N LYS A 221 -23.42 14.59 -16.74
CA LYS A 221 -22.15 14.80 -17.45
C LYS A 221 -20.91 14.08 -16.90
N THR A 222 -21.05 13.23 -15.88
CA THR A 222 -19.90 12.53 -15.26
C THR A 222 -19.09 11.67 -16.25
N TYR A 223 -19.74 11.14 -17.28
CA TYR A 223 -19.14 10.22 -18.25
C TYR A 223 -18.88 10.85 -19.62
N ASP A 224 -19.35 12.08 -19.86
CA ASP A 224 -19.33 12.69 -21.19
C ASP A 224 -17.91 12.74 -21.76
N ASP A 225 -16.91 13.10 -20.94
CA ASP A 225 -15.51 13.15 -21.38
C ASP A 225 -14.96 11.76 -21.74
N LEU A 226 -15.38 10.71 -21.03
CA LEU A 226 -14.97 9.33 -21.34
C LEU A 226 -15.67 8.81 -22.60
N GLU A 227 -16.96 9.10 -22.76
CA GLU A 227 -17.77 8.66 -23.90
C GLU A 227 -17.34 9.30 -25.22
N ASN A 228 -16.82 10.53 -25.16
CA ASN A 228 -16.35 11.29 -26.32
C ASN A 228 -14.82 11.20 -26.56
N ASP A 229 -14.10 10.35 -25.81
CA ASP A 229 -12.67 10.13 -26.03
C ASP A 229 -12.41 9.53 -27.42
N GLU A 230 -11.34 9.99 -28.08
CA GLU A 230 -10.97 9.57 -29.43
C GLU A 230 -10.85 8.04 -29.57
N LEU A 231 -10.29 7.36 -28.57
CA LEU A 231 -10.16 5.89 -28.58
C LEU A 231 -11.52 5.20 -28.56
N ILE A 232 -12.51 5.79 -27.89
CA ILE A 232 -13.86 5.25 -27.79
C ILE A 232 -14.63 5.46 -29.09
N LEU A 233 -14.46 6.62 -29.73
CA LEU A 233 -15.02 6.90 -31.06
C LEU A 233 -14.43 5.96 -32.13
N ILE A 234 -13.11 5.75 -32.12
CA ILE A 234 -12.46 4.79 -33.02
C ILE A 234 -12.96 3.37 -32.78
N ALA A 235 -13.10 2.96 -31.51
CA ALA A 235 -13.65 1.64 -31.17
C ALA A 235 -15.09 1.47 -31.66
N LYS A 236 -15.92 2.51 -31.54
CA LYS A 236 -17.28 2.53 -32.06
C LYS A 236 -17.33 2.28 -33.56
N ASP A 237 -16.60 3.07 -34.33
CA ASP A 237 -16.56 2.96 -35.79
C ASP A 237 -16.09 1.57 -36.24
N ALA A 238 -15.07 1.01 -35.55
CA ALA A 238 -14.54 -0.31 -35.85
C ALA A 238 -15.51 -1.47 -35.53
N ILE A 239 -16.34 -1.32 -34.49
CA ILE A 239 -17.38 -2.29 -34.12
C ILE A 239 -18.55 -2.21 -35.11
N GLU A 240 -19.02 -1.00 -35.41
CA GLU A 240 -20.16 -0.77 -36.31
C GLU A 240 -19.83 -1.14 -37.77
N ALA A 241 -18.59 -0.94 -38.22
CA ALA A 241 -18.13 -1.39 -39.54
C ALA A 241 -18.23 -2.91 -39.75
N LYS A 242 -18.28 -3.70 -38.66
CA LYS A 242 -18.47 -5.16 -38.70
C LYS A 242 -19.94 -5.57 -38.58
N GLY A 243 -20.88 -4.61 -38.61
CA GLY A 243 -22.30 -4.85 -38.42
C GLY A 243 -22.71 -5.11 -36.97
N MET A 244 -21.80 -4.93 -36.00
CA MET A 244 -22.09 -5.09 -34.57
C MET A 244 -22.56 -3.78 -33.94
N THR A 245 -23.21 -3.86 -32.78
CA THR A 245 -23.61 -2.66 -32.02
C THR A 245 -22.68 -2.44 -30.83
N MET A 246 -22.22 -1.21 -30.63
CA MET A 246 -21.47 -0.82 -29.44
C MET A 246 -22.42 -0.36 -28.33
N LYS A 247 -22.19 -0.85 -27.10
CA LYS A 247 -22.83 -0.40 -25.86
C LYS A 247 -21.76 0.06 -24.88
N ILE A 248 -21.96 1.23 -24.30
CA ILE A 248 -21.14 1.73 -23.20
C ILE A 248 -21.78 1.29 -21.89
N SER A 249 -21.04 0.56 -21.05
CA SER A 249 -21.47 0.20 -19.71
C SER A 249 -20.77 1.09 -18.69
N LYS A 250 -21.54 1.88 -17.94
CA LYS A 250 -21.05 2.82 -16.93
C LYS A 250 -20.70 2.08 -15.66
N LYS A 251 -19.53 2.38 -15.11
CA LYS A 251 -18.99 1.77 -13.90
C LYS A 251 -18.42 2.84 -12.99
N VAL A 252 -18.06 2.44 -11.78
CA VAL A 252 -17.39 3.32 -10.81
C VAL A 252 -16.34 2.53 -10.04
N ILE A 253 -15.18 3.12 -9.83
CA ILE A 253 -14.19 2.63 -8.87
C ILE A 253 -14.23 3.50 -7.62
N ARG A 254 -14.20 2.89 -6.44
CA ARG A 254 -14.14 3.59 -5.16
C ARG A 254 -13.15 2.94 -4.20
N ILE A 255 -12.57 3.75 -3.33
CA ILE A 255 -11.74 3.27 -2.22
C ILE A 255 -12.58 2.46 -1.21
N THR A 256 -12.02 1.36 -0.70
CA THR A 256 -12.60 0.61 0.43
C THR A 256 -12.20 1.23 1.77
N ASN A 257 -12.82 0.83 2.89
CA ASN A 257 -12.39 1.32 4.21
C ASN A 257 -10.93 0.93 4.54
N TYR A 258 -10.50 -0.26 4.11
CA TYR A 258 -9.12 -0.71 4.25
C TYR A 258 -8.17 0.15 3.40
N GLY A 259 -8.58 0.49 2.18
CA GLY A 259 -7.86 1.40 1.29
C GLY A 259 -7.76 2.83 1.84
N LYS A 260 -8.79 3.36 2.53
CA LYS A 260 -8.72 4.69 3.17
C LYS A 260 -7.59 4.72 4.21
N LEU A 261 -7.51 3.70 5.06
CA LEU A 261 -6.45 3.60 6.06
C LEU A 261 -5.08 3.45 5.41
N PHE A 262 -4.97 2.61 4.37
CA PHE A 262 -3.72 2.46 3.63
C PHE A 262 -3.26 3.77 2.99
N ILE A 263 -4.15 4.47 2.28
CA ILE A 263 -3.82 5.74 1.64
C ILE A 263 -3.40 6.79 2.65
N ASN A 264 -4.11 6.92 3.77
CA ASN A 264 -3.78 7.91 4.78
C ASN A 264 -2.45 7.65 5.50
N ASN A 265 -2.06 6.38 5.69
CA ASN A 265 -0.90 6.02 6.51
C ASN A 265 0.33 5.61 5.69
N VAL A 266 0.17 5.30 4.40
CA VAL A 266 1.24 4.76 3.54
C VAL A 266 1.43 5.61 2.28
N VAL A 267 0.36 6.06 1.64
CA VAL A 267 0.44 6.76 0.34
C VAL A 267 0.57 8.27 0.50
N LYS A 268 -0.20 8.87 1.40
CA LYS A 268 -0.19 10.29 1.65
C LYS A 268 1.10 10.71 2.34
N GLU A 269 1.78 11.71 1.77
CA GLU A 269 2.98 12.26 2.38
C GLU A 269 2.70 12.83 3.77
N ARG A 270 3.55 12.45 4.74
CA ARG A 270 3.64 13.12 6.04
C ARG A 270 4.35 14.46 5.86
N LYS A 271 3.71 15.55 6.29
CA LYS A 271 4.27 16.90 6.24
C LYS A 271 4.88 17.32 7.56
#